data_AF-A0A5P1FFF5-F1
#
_entry.id   AF-A0A5P1FFF5-F1
#
_cell.length_a   1.000
_cell.length_b   1.000
_cell.length_c   1.000
_cell.angle_alpha   90.00
_cell.angle_beta   90.00
_cell.angle_gamma   90.00
#
_symmetry.space_group_name_H-M   'P 1'
#
loop_
_entity.id
_entity.type
_entity.pdbx_description
1 polymer ?
#
loop_
_entity_poly.entity_id
_entity_poly.type
_entity_poly.pdbx_seq_one_letter_code
_entity_poly.pdbx_strand_id
1 'polypeptide(L)'
;MASSSAGQMDAEDSAQSLLDRRQSEMGSHYVDESGIYLSSFAAAIFISAFATIGVLMLALLVALTVMLNSCESRGSGVIEYFRTSDDHHYCNVFAVHAELNGLRTNEFPAICKHYSRNYSNAIKISVKLAESYFDAIKASDHRLDVILMDVDDMLIPGISHCRKKHVEHENPGKELILNLYLRLQARGWRLILFTRKHSRYRNDTVENLISAGYSGWSSLIMRSDDDVALESWEYISGRRMELVERGYRIESLISSHMDTFRGTCLGRRNFKIANPAYYNLQIQEERF
;
A
#
# COMPACT_ATOMS: atom_id res chain seq x y z
N MET A 1 -1.91 44.30 53.87
CA MET A 1 -1.08 45.08 54.82
C MET A 1 -0.69 44.13 55.94
N ALA A 2 0.55 43.65 55.89
CA ALA A 2 1.62 44.00 56.85
C ALA A 2 1.51 43.14 58.14
N SER A 3 2.27 42.06 58.22
CA SER A 3 3.59 41.96 58.89
C SER A 3 3.43 41.69 60.39
N SER A 4 3.75 40.48 60.86
CA SER A 4 4.96 40.17 61.65
C SER A 4 5.20 41.09 62.85
N SER A 5 5.27 40.51 64.05
CA SER A 5 6.57 40.33 64.73
C SER A 5 6.39 39.82 66.17
N ALA A 6 7.43 39.11 66.57
CA ALA A 6 7.68 38.43 67.84
C ALA A 6 8.00 39.39 69.00
N GLY A 7 8.11 38.81 70.21
CA GLY A 7 8.69 39.41 71.42
C GLY A 7 7.84 39.09 72.66
N GLN A 8 8.09 37.99 73.37
CA GLN A 8 9.07 37.83 74.46
C GLN A 8 8.54 38.40 75.79
N MET A 9 8.44 37.53 76.80
CA MET A 9 8.34 37.93 78.20
C MET A 9 9.03 36.87 79.05
N ASP A 10 10.27 37.20 79.42
CA ASP A 10 10.94 36.69 80.59
C ASP A 10 10.27 37.28 81.84
N ALA A 11 10.11 36.48 82.89
CA ALA A 11 9.89 36.96 84.24
C ALA A 11 10.61 36.00 85.19
N GLU A 12 11.81 36.45 85.58
CA GLU A 12 12.52 36.04 86.80
C GLU A 12 11.60 36.17 88.02
N ASP A 13 11.71 35.22 88.95
CA ASP A 13 11.47 35.53 90.36
C ASP A 13 12.57 34.91 91.23
N SER A 14 13.52 35.78 91.59
CA SER A 14 14.16 35.97 92.90
C SER A 14 14.19 34.78 93.87
N ALA A 15 15.33 34.10 94.03
CA ALA A 15 16.41 34.43 94.99
C ALA A 15 16.03 34.32 96.49
N GLN A 16 16.57 33.29 97.15
CA GLN A 16 16.98 33.36 98.56
C GLN A 16 18.21 32.48 98.80
N SER A 17 19.27 33.14 99.26
CA SER A 17 20.58 32.65 99.67
C SER A 17 20.49 31.90 101.02
N LEU A 18 21.42 31.06 101.49
CA LEU A 18 22.84 31.27 101.77
C LEU A 18 23.54 29.95 102.17
N LEU A 19 24.80 29.84 101.75
CA LEU A 19 25.99 29.31 102.45
C LEU A 19 26.26 27.80 102.64
N ASP A 20 27.34 27.41 101.95
CA ASP A 20 28.52 26.65 102.38
C ASP A 20 28.38 25.19 102.84
N ARG A 21 28.98 24.27 102.05
CA ARG A 21 30.18 23.51 102.47
C ARG A 21 30.83 22.69 101.32
N ARG A 22 31.89 23.27 100.75
CA ARG A 22 33.19 22.67 100.33
C ARG A 22 33.36 21.13 100.36
N GLN A 23 33.64 20.52 99.19
CA GLN A 23 34.74 19.56 98.87
C GLN A 23 34.46 18.93 97.48
N SER A 24 35.21 19.33 96.45
CA SER A 24 36.35 18.58 95.86
C SER A 24 35.93 17.46 94.91
N GLU A 25 36.12 17.64 93.60
CA GLU A 25 36.99 16.79 92.75
C GLU A 25 36.93 17.23 91.28
N MET A 26 38.11 17.27 90.67
CA MET A 26 38.43 17.79 89.35
C MET A 26 38.82 16.62 88.45
N GLY A 27 38.17 16.50 87.29
CA GLY A 27 38.81 15.97 86.09
C GLY A 27 38.30 14.63 85.55
N SER A 28 37.54 14.67 84.46
CA SER A 28 37.74 13.88 83.22
C SER A 28 36.51 14.06 82.32
N HIS A 29 36.57 14.98 81.35
CA HIS A 29 35.57 15.05 80.28
C HIS A 29 36.02 14.12 79.14
N TYR A 30 35.44 12.93 79.07
CA TYR A 30 35.40 12.16 77.83
C TYR A 30 34.29 12.75 76.96
N VAL A 31 34.65 13.16 75.74
CA VAL A 31 33.67 13.46 74.69
C VAL A 31 33.15 12.11 74.21
N ASP A 32 31.96 11.74 74.66
CA ASP A 32 31.25 10.55 74.16
C ASP A 32 30.74 10.89 72.76
N GLU A 33 31.37 10.28 71.75
CA GLU A 33 30.90 10.29 70.38
C GLU A 33 29.54 9.58 70.40
N SER A 34 28.43 10.31 70.21
CA SER A 34 27.08 9.77 70.33
C SER A 34 26.79 8.79 69.18
N GLY A 35 27.34 7.59 69.27
CA GLY A 35 26.99 6.45 68.46
C GLY A 35 25.64 5.92 68.90
N ILE A 36 24.71 5.77 67.97
CA ILE A 36 23.47 5.04 68.23
C ILE A 36 23.85 3.56 68.33
N TYR A 37 24.12 3.08 69.55
CA TYR A 37 24.38 1.68 69.82
C TYR A 37 23.07 0.90 69.73
N LEU A 38 22.78 0.40 68.54
CA LEU A 38 21.70 -0.54 68.32
C LEU A 38 22.09 -1.88 68.94
N SER A 39 21.25 -2.46 69.80
CA SER A 39 21.53 -3.78 70.37
C SER A 39 21.72 -4.80 69.24
N SER A 40 22.63 -5.77 69.41
CA SER A 40 22.92 -6.78 68.38
C SER A 40 21.66 -7.52 67.93
N PHE A 41 20.67 -7.66 68.82
CA PHE A 41 19.36 -8.23 68.52
C PHE A 41 18.53 -7.33 67.59
N ALA A 42 18.45 -6.03 67.86
CA ALA A 42 17.73 -5.09 67.01
C ALA A 42 18.39 -4.95 65.62
N ALA A 43 19.72 -4.93 65.55
CA ALA A 43 20.45 -4.92 64.28
C ALA A 43 20.13 -6.15 63.41
N ALA A 44 20.07 -7.34 64.01
CA ALA A 44 19.68 -8.57 63.31
C ALA A 44 18.26 -8.51 62.75
N ILE A 45 17.31 -7.93 63.49
CA ILE A 45 15.92 -7.74 63.03
C ILE A 45 15.89 -6.84 61.80
N PHE A 46 16.53 -5.66 61.84
CA PHE A 46 16.55 -4.74 60.70
C PHE A 46 17.21 -5.36 59.46
N ILE A 47 18.35 -6.04 59.61
CA ILE A 47 19.03 -6.72 58.49
C ILE A 47 18.12 -7.79 57.88
N SER A 48 17.46 -8.59 58.72
CA SER A 48 16.52 -9.61 58.23
C SER A 48 15.33 -8.99 57.50
N ALA A 49 14.77 -7.89 58.01
CA ALA A 49 13.68 -7.17 57.37
C ALA A 49 14.09 -6.60 56.00
N PHE A 50 15.24 -5.93 55.91
CA PHE A 50 15.74 -5.41 54.63
C PHE A 50 16.04 -6.53 53.62
N ALA A 51 16.61 -7.65 54.08
CA ALA A 51 16.85 -8.82 53.23
C ALA A 51 15.54 -9.39 52.68
N THR A 52 14.51 -9.55 53.52
CA THR A 52 13.20 -10.06 53.07
C THR A 52 12.51 -9.11 52.09
N ILE A 53 12.52 -7.80 52.35
CA ILE A 53 11.97 -6.79 51.43
C ILE A 53 12.74 -6.79 50.10
N GLY A 54 14.07 -6.89 50.14
CA GLY A 54 14.91 -6.98 48.95
C GLY A 54 14.57 -8.20 48.09
N VAL A 55 14.40 -9.36 48.70
CA VAL A 55 13.98 -10.59 48.00
C VAL A 55 12.57 -10.45 47.41
N LEU A 56 11.64 -9.83 48.15
CA LEU A 56 10.28 -9.59 47.69
C LEU A 56 10.23 -8.65 46.48
N MET A 57 11.00 -7.57 46.53
CA MET A 57 11.12 -6.61 45.42
C MET A 57 11.76 -7.27 44.20
N LEU A 58 12.82 -8.06 44.38
CA LEU A 58 13.45 -8.80 43.29
C LEU A 58 12.48 -9.82 42.67
N ALA A 59 11.74 -10.57 43.49
CA ALA A 59 10.74 -11.53 43.01
C ALA A 59 9.62 -10.82 42.23
N LEU A 60 9.18 -9.64 42.69
CA LEU A 60 8.17 -8.84 41.98
C LEU A 60 8.71 -8.30 40.65
N LEU A 61 9.96 -7.84 40.61
CA LEU A 61 10.62 -7.41 39.37
C LEU A 61 10.77 -8.57 38.37
N VAL A 62 11.14 -9.76 38.85
CA VAL A 62 11.24 -10.96 38.00
C VAL A 62 9.85 -11.38 37.49
N ALA A 63 8.84 -11.40 38.35
CA ALA A 63 7.47 -11.72 37.94
C ALA A 63 6.93 -10.71 36.91
N LEU A 64 7.18 -9.42 37.12
CA LEU A 64 6.77 -8.36 36.20
C LEU A 64 7.47 -8.48 34.85
N THR A 65 8.79 -8.71 34.84
CA THR A 65 9.54 -8.88 33.59
C THR A 65 9.10 -10.12 32.81
N VAL A 66 8.82 -11.23 33.49
CA VAL A 66 8.27 -12.45 32.86
C VAL A 66 6.87 -12.21 32.30
N MET A 67 5.99 -11.53 33.03
CA MET A 67 4.64 -11.21 32.53
C MET A 67 4.68 -10.22 31.35
N LEU A 68 5.56 -9.22 31.38
CA LEU A 68 5.75 -8.28 30.27
C LEU A 68 6.29 -8.99 29.02
N ASN A 69 7.32 -9.82 29.17
CA ASN A 69 7.90 -10.59 28.07
C ASN A 69 6.90 -11.61 27.48
N SER A 70 6.02 -12.18 28.31
CA SER A 70 4.95 -13.07 27.84
C SER A 70 3.84 -12.32 27.08
N CYS A 71 3.54 -11.07 27.45
CA CYS A 71 2.60 -10.23 26.71
C CYS A 71 3.19 -9.75 25.37
N GLU A 72 4.47 -9.34 25.36
CA GLU A 72 5.16 -8.87 24.16
C GLU A 72 5.33 -10.00 23.14
N SER A 73 5.75 -11.19 23.57
CA SER A 73 5.87 -12.36 22.69
C SER A 73 4.54 -12.85 22.11
N ARG A 74 3.42 -12.67 22.83
CA ARG A 74 2.07 -13.00 22.32
C ARG A 74 1.48 -11.93 21.40
N GLY A 75 1.84 -10.66 21.61
CA GLY A 75 1.30 -9.52 20.84
C GLY A 75 2.08 -9.19 19.56
N SER A 76 3.38 -9.50 19.51
CA SER A 76 4.25 -9.14 18.38
C SER A 76 3.75 -9.70 17.04
N GLY A 77 3.39 -10.99 17.00
CA GLY A 77 2.87 -11.62 15.77
C GLY A 77 1.49 -11.11 15.33
N VAL A 78 0.66 -10.65 16.28
CA VAL A 78 -0.67 -10.08 15.99
C VAL A 78 -0.52 -8.67 15.39
N ILE A 79 0.37 -7.85 15.94
CA ILE A 79 0.64 -6.48 15.43
C ILE A 79 1.31 -6.52 14.06
N GLU A 80 2.24 -7.44 13.83
CA GLU A 80 2.86 -7.64 12.51
C GLU A 80 1.86 -8.14 11.47
N TYR A 81 0.94 -9.04 11.86
CA TYR A 81 -0.16 -9.47 11.00
C TYR A 81 -1.10 -8.31 10.63
N PHE A 82 -1.49 -7.46 11.58
CA PHE A 82 -2.32 -6.28 11.27
C PHE A 82 -1.61 -5.29 10.34
N ARG A 83 -0.31 -5.02 10.57
CA ARG A 83 0.47 -4.15 9.68
C ARG A 83 0.59 -4.69 8.26
N THR A 84 0.89 -5.99 8.11
CA THR A 84 0.99 -6.64 6.79
C THR A 84 -0.36 -6.71 6.09
N SER A 85 -1.45 -6.88 6.83
CA SER A 85 -2.82 -6.81 6.30
C SER A 85 -3.16 -5.40 5.81
N ASP A 86 -2.89 -4.37 6.60
CA ASP A 86 -3.16 -2.97 6.24
C ASP A 86 -2.36 -2.53 5.01
N ASP A 87 -1.08 -2.89 4.93
CA ASP A 87 -0.23 -2.63 3.77
C ASP A 87 -0.76 -3.34 2.50
N HIS A 88 -1.21 -4.59 2.64
CA HIS A 88 -1.81 -5.32 1.53
C HIS A 88 -3.08 -4.63 1.01
N HIS A 89 -3.96 -4.20 1.92
CA HIS A 89 -5.17 -3.45 1.55
C HIS A 89 -4.84 -2.12 0.90
N TYR A 90 -3.91 -1.36 1.49
CA TYR A 90 -3.42 -0.11 0.93
C TYR A 90 -2.90 -0.29 -0.49
N CYS A 91 -2.07 -1.30 -0.74
CA CYS A 91 -1.49 -1.56 -2.06
C CYS A 91 -2.52 -2.04 -3.10
N ASN A 92 -3.57 -2.75 -2.67
CA ASN A 92 -4.69 -3.09 -3.55
C ASN A 92 -5.49 -1.85 -3.95
N VAL A 93 -5.82 -0.98 -2.98
CA VAL A 93 -6.53 0.28 -3.25
C VAL A 93 -5.68 1.21 -4.13
N PHE A 94 -4.38 1.30 -3.85
CA PHE A 94 -3.44 2.09 -4.65
C PHE A 94 -3.36 1.56 -6.09
N ALA A 95 -3.38 0.24 -6.31
CA ALA A 95 -3.37 -0.33 -7.66
C ALA A 95 -4.56 0.15 -8.48
N VAL A 96 -5.76 0.11 -7.89
CA VAL A 96 -7.00 0.60 -8.54
C VAL A 96 -6.92 2.11 -8.78
N HIS A 97 -6.44 2.87 -7.79
CA HIS A 97 -6.25 4.32 -7.93
C HIS A 97 -5.29 4.66 -9.08
N ALA A 98 -4.14 3.98 -9.13
CA ALA A 98 -3.13 4.17 -10.16
C ALA A 98 -3.69 3.81 -11.55
N GLU A 99 -4.40 2.68 -11.65
CA GLU A 99 -5.00 2.21 -12.89
C GLU A 99 -6.05 3.18 -13.44
N LEU A 100 -6.89 3.75 -12.58
CA LEU A 100 -7.95 4.70 -12.97
C LEU A 100 -7.41 6.10 -13.29
N ASN A 101 -6.28 6.50 -12.70
CA ASN A 101 -5.66 7.80 -12.95
C ASN A 101 -4.53 7.75 -13.99
N GLY A 102 -4.18 6.55 -14.49
CA GLY A 102 -3.10 6.38 -15.46
C GLY A 102 -1.72 6.72 -14.88
N LEU A 103 -1.50 6.42 -13.59
CA LEU A 103 -0.20 6.66 -12.96
C LEU A 103 0.88 5.74 -13.54
N ARG A 104 2.11 6.22 -13.54
CA ARG A 104 3.26 5.42 -13.97
C ARG A 104 3.62 4.39 -12.90
N THR A 105 4.20 3.27 -13.33
CA THR A 105 4.58 2.17 -12.43
C THR A 105 5.63 2.57 -11.40
N ASN A 106 6.44 3.59 -11.67
CA ASN A 106 7.43 4.14 -10.74
C ASN A 106 6.82 5.05 -9.66
N GLU A 107 5.54 5.43 -9.78
CA GLU A 107 4.82 6.21 -8.77
C GLU A 107 4.25 5.33 -7.65
N PHE A 108 4.43 4.00 -7.74
CA PHE A 108 4.01 3.08 -6.70
C PHE A 108 4.86 3.24 -5.42
N PRO A 109 4.23 3.30 -4.24
CA PRO A 109 4.92 3.28 -2.95
C PRO A 109 5.82 2.05 -2.84
N ALA A 110 7.01 2.22 -2.26
CA ALA A 110 7.99 1.15 -2.12
C ALA A 110 7.42 -0.08 -1.37
N ILE A 111 6.54 0.15 -0.40
CA ILE A 111 5.84 -0.92 0.33
C ILE A 111 5.08 -1.87 -0.62
N CYS A 112 4.57 -1.37 -1.75
CA CYS A 112 3.78 -2.14 -2.71
C CYS A 112 4.61 -3.01 -3.65
N LYS A 113 5.94 -2.89 -3.65
CA LYS A 113 6.82 -3.71 -4.51
C LYS A 113 6.83 -5.19 -4.10
N HIS A 114 6.64 -5.47 -2.82
CA HIS A 114 6.73 -6.82 -2.26
C HIS A 114 5.40 -7.59 -2.27
N TYR A 115 4.29 -6.90 -2.57
CA TYR A 115 2.97 -7.52 -2.56
C TYR A 115 2.56 -8.00 -3.96
N SER A 116 2.40 -9.32 -4.08
CA SER A 116 1.73 -9.92 -5.23
C SER A 116 0.25 -9.56 -5.20
N ARG A 117 -0.26 -9.00 -6.30
CA ARG A 117 -1.66 -8.64 -6.44
C ARG A 117 -2.34 -9.56 -7.43
N ASN A 118 -3.63 -9.81 -7.22
CA ASN A 118 -4.36 -10.81 -7.97
C ASN A 118 -4.83 -10.29 -9.33
N TYR A 119 -3.87 -10.12 -10.26
CA TYR A 119 -4.15 -9.74 -11.65
C TYR A 119 -5.16 -10.69 -12.29
N SER A 120 -5.00 -12.01 -12.10
CA SER A 120 -5.86 -13.06 -12.65
C SER A 120 -7.34 -12.85 -12.30
N ASN A 121 -7.64 -12.43 -11.07
CA ASN A 121 -8.99 -12.10 -10.67
C ASN A 121 -9.48 -10.80 -11.30
N ALA A 122 -8.66 -9.74 -11.29
CA ALA A 122 -9.02 -8.45 -11.88
C ALA A 122 -9.34 -8.56 -13.38
N ILE A 123 -8.50 -9.29 -14.14
CA ILE A 123 -8.72 -9.50 -15.57
C ILE A 123 -9.95 -10.37 -15.84
N LYS A 124 -10.16 -11.43 -15.05
CA LYS A 124 -11.34 -12.29 -15.16
C LYS A 124 -12.64 -11.51 -14.92
N ILE A 125 -12.66 -10.64 -13.89
CA ILE A 125 -13.83 -9.83 -13.57
C ILE A 125 -14.12 -8.80 -14.67
N SER A 126 -13.09 -8.07 -15.12
CA SER A 126 -13.25 -7.04 -16.17
C SER A 126 -13.70 -7.63 -17.50
N VAL A 127 -13.14 -8.77 -17.92
CA VAL A 127 -13.59 -9.50 -19.12
C VAL A 127 -15.02 -9.99 -18.95
N LYS A 128 -15.35 -10.65 -17.82
CA LYS A 128 -16.70 -11.16 -17.55
C LYS A 128 -17.76 -10.06 -17.57
N LEU A 129 -17.41 -8.85 -17.11
CA LEU A 129 -18.30 -7.69 -17.16
C LEU A 129 -18.62 -7.28 -18.60
N ALA A 130 -17.62 -7.28 -19.50
CA ALA A 130 -17.81 -7.03 -20.92
C ALA A 130 -18.67 -8.13 -21.56
N GLU A 131 -18.32 -9.40 -21.33
CA GLU A 131 -19.08 -10.55 -21.85
C GLU A 131 -20.56 -10.49 -21.46
N SER A 132 -20.84 -10.25 -20.17
CA SER A 132 -22.21 -10.20 -19.64
C SER A 132 -23.02 -9.09 -20.31
N TYR A 133 -22.40 -7.94 -20.62
CA TYR A 133 -23.07 -6.87 -21.35
C TYR A 133 -23.38 -7.28 -22.79
N PHE A 134 -22.40 -7.80 -23.53
CA PHE A 134 -22.59 -8.21 -24.91
C PHE A 134 -23.47 -9.43 -25.08
N ASP A 135 -23.62 -10.25 -24.03
CA ASP A 135 -24.58 -11.33 -23.99
C ASP A 135 -26.02 -10.84 -23.97
N ALA A 136 -26.26 -9.70 -23.31
CA ALA A 136 -27.57 -9.07 -23.19
C ALA A 136 -27.99 -8.24 -24.41
N ILE A 137 -27.06 -7.90 -25.31
CA ILE A 137 -27.33 -7.09 -26.51
C ILE A 137 -27.00 -7.85 -27.80
N LYS A 138 -27.53 -7.35 -28.91
CA LYS A 138 -27.29 -7.89 -30.26
C LYS A 138 -26.70 -6.80 -31.15
N ALA A 139 -25.82 -7.19 -32.07
CA ALA A 139 -25.33 -6.29 -33.10
C ALA A 139 -26.48 -5.86 -34.02
N SER A 140 -26.50 -4.59 -34.45
CA SER A 140 -27.48 -4.12 -35.43
C SER A 140 -27.22 -4.71 -36.81
N ASP A 141 -28.31 -5.04 -37.52
CA ASP A 141 -28.27 -5.53 -38.90
C ASP A 141 -27.64 -4.54 -39.89
N HIS A 142 -27.59 -3.24 -39.54
CA HIS A 142 -27.07 -2.18 -40.40
C HIS A 142 -25.54 -2.19 -40.57
N ARG A 143 -24.80 -3.13 -39.95
CA ARG A 143 -23.33 -3.31 -40.04
C ARG A 143 -22.47 -2.10 -39.65
N LEU A 144 -23.05 -1.00 -39.17
CA LEU A 144 -22.32 0.22 -38.79
C LEU A 144 -21.95 0.28 -37.30
N ASP A 145 -22.45 -0.65 -36.49
CA ASP A 145 -22.07 -0.75 -35.09
C ASP A 145 -20.70 -1.42 -34.97
N VAL A 146 -19.77 -0.73 -34.31
CA VAL A 146 -18.39 -1.18 -34.16
C VAL A 146 -17.98 -1.21 -32.70
N ILE A 147 -17.15 -2.19 -32.37
CA ILE A 147 -16.41 -2.24 -31.11
C ILE A 147 -14.96 -1.88 -31.42
N LEU A 148 -14.45 -0.88 -30.72
CA LEU A 148 -13.05 -0.49 -30.78
C LEU A 148 -12.28 -1.20 -29.68
N MET A 149 -11.24 -1.92 -30.05
CA MET A 149 -10.44 -2.73 -29.12
C MET A 149 -8.97 -2.34 -29.21
N ASP A 150 -8.41 -1.96 -28.07
CA ASP A 150 -7.01 -1.57 -27.90
C ASP A 150 -6.11 -2.80 -27.89
N VAL A 151 -5.10 -2.86 -28.74
CA VAL A 151 -4.23 -4.04 -28.84
C VAL A 151 -2.87 -3.90 -28.15
N ASP A 152 -2.55 -2.74 -27.58
CA ASP A 152 -1.19 -2.45 -27.09
C ASP A 152 -0.75 -3.36 -25.93
N ASP A 153 -1.67 -3.72 -25.04
CA ASP A 153 -1.41 -4.66 -23.93
C ASP A 153 -1.96 -6.07 -24.19
N MET A 154 -2.72 -6.25 -25.27
CA MET A 154 -3.26 -7.56 -25.69
C MET A 154 -2.22 -8.40 -26.43
N LEU A 155 -1.25 -7.72 -27.04
CA LEU A 155 -0.08 -8.29 -27.66
C LEU A 155 1.07 -8.17 -26.65
N ILE A 156 1.56 -9.30 -26.11
CA ILE A 156 2.74 -9.29 -25.24
C ILE A 156 3.87 -8.49 -25.92
N PRO A 157 4.63 -7.64 -25.20
CA PRO A 157 5.88 -7.08 -25.69
C PRO A 157 6.93 -8.20 -25.76
N GLY A 158 6.88 -9.00 -26.83
CA GLY A 158 7.71 -10.20 -26.99
C GLY A 158 8.52 -10.26 -28.28
N ILE A 159 8.36 -9.28 -29.18
CA ILE A 159 9.26 -9.10 -30.33
C ILE A 159 9.71 -7.64 -30.39
N SER A 160 10.28 -7.15 -29.28
CA SER A 160 11.41 -6.24 -29.45
C SER A 160 12.54 -7.10 -30.03
N HIS A 161 13.14 -6.68 -31.14
CA HIS A 161 14.28 -7.32 -31.80
C HIS A 161 15.56 -7.40 -30.93
N CYS A 162 15.44 -7.25 -29.61
CA CYS A 162 16.51 -7.39 -28.64
C CYS A 162 16.36 -8.73 -27.92
N ARG A 163 17.32 -9.60 -28.24
CA ARG A 163 17.68 -10.86 -27.55
C ARG A 163 17.29 -10.88 -26.06
N LYS A 164 16.40 -11.81 -25.71
CA LYS A 164 16.64 -12.95 -24.80
C LYS A 164 15.35 -13.76 -24.70
N LYS A 165 15.45 -15.09 -24.85
CA LYS A 165 14.41 -16.04 -24.46
C LYS A 165 14.22 -15.93 -22.94
N HIS A 166 13.33 -15.06 -22.48
CA HIS A 166 12.79 -15.16 -21.13
C HIS A 166 11.51 -15.97 -21.19
N VAL A 167 11.40 -16.89 -20.24
CA VAL A 167 10.28 -17.82 -20.01
C VAL A 167 8.96 -17.13 -20.31
N GLU A 168 8.16 -17.73 -21.20
CA GLU A 168 6.74 -17.39 -21.35
C GLU A 168 6.08 -17.66 -20.00
N HIS A 169 6.06 -16.65 -19.12
CA HIS A 169 5.09 -16.64 -18.04
C HIS A 169 3.73 -16.50 -18.72
N GLU A 170 3.01 -17.62 -18.75
CA GLU A 170 1.63 -17.73 -19.20
C GLU A 170 0.84 -16.58 -18.58
N ASN A 171 0.50 -15.58 -19.40
CA ASN A 171 -0.28 -14.44 -18.96
C ASN A 171 -1.75 -14.84 -19.06
N PRO A 172 -2.44 -15.17 -17.95
CA PRO A 172 -3.83 -15.63 -17.99
C PRO A 172 -4.77 -14.60 -18.62
N GLY A 173 -4.37 -13.32 -18.64
CA GLY A 173 -5.13 -12.28 -19.31
C GLY A 173 -5.18 -12.42 -20.83
N LYS A 174 -4.14 -12.97 -21.46
CA LYS A 174 -4.07 -13.13 -22.93
C LYS A 174 -5.21 -14.00 -23.43
N GLU A 175 -5.38 -15.17 -22.83
CA GLU A 175 -6.41 -16.15 -23.22
C GLU A 175 -7.81 -15.60 -22.97
N LEU A 176 -8.03 -14.90 -21.85
CA LEU A 176 -9.33 -14.29 -21.55
C LEU A 176 -9.70 -13.20 -22.55
N ILE A 177 -8.74 -12.37 -22.95
CA ILE A 177 -8.97 -11.31 -23.93
C ILE A 177 -9.20 -11.89 -25.33
N LEU A 178 -8.43 -12.91 -25.73
CA LEU A 178 -8.62 -13.59 -27.01
C LEU A 178 -10.00 -14.24 -27.08
N ASN A 179 -10.44 -14.90 -26.02
CA ASN A 179 -11.77 -15.49 -25.95
C ASN A 179 -12.88 -14.43 -26.04
N LEU A 180 -12.72 -13.29 -25.36
CA LEU A 180 -13.63 -12.15 -25.52
C LEU A 180 -13.68 -11.68 -26.98
N TYR A 181 -12.52 -11.51 -27.62
CA TYR A 181 -12.43 -11.10 -29.02
C TYR A 181 -13.19 -12.06 -29.95
N LEU A 182 -12.90 -13.36 -29.87
CA LEU A 182 -13.54 -14.38 -30.70
C LEU A 182 -15.05 -14.47 -30.44
N ARG A 183 -15.47 -14.34 -29.18
CA ARG A 183 -16.89 -14.34 -28.79
C ARG A 183 -17.64 -13.15 -29.37
N LEU A 184 -17.05 -11.95 -29.34
CA LEU A 184 -17.65 -10.77 -29.96
C LEU A 184 -17.84 -10.96 -31.46
N GLN A 185 -16.84 -11.50 -32.16
CA GLN A 185 -16.96 -11.82 -33.59
C GLN A 185 -18.04 -12.86 -33.86
N ALA A 186 -18.08 -13.95 -33.09
CA ALA A 186 -19.07 -15.01 -33.24
C ALA A 186 -20.52 -14.49 -33.03
N ARG A 187 -20.68 -13.44 -32.23
CA ARG A 187 -21.96 -12.73 -32.03
C ARG A 187 -22.27 -11.67 -33.09
N GLY A 188 -21.44 -11.56 -34.13
CA GLY A 188 -21.65 -10.67 -35.28
C GLY A 188 -21.16 -9.25 -35.07
N TRP A 189 -20.43 -8.95 -33.99
CA TRP A 189 -19.87 -7.62 -33.78
C TRP A 189 -18.71 -7.34 -34.72
N ARG A 190 -18.71 -6.14 -35.29
CA ARG A 190 -17.60 -5.65 -36.10
C ARG A 190 -16.52 -5.07 -35.20
N LEU A 191 -15.35 -5.71 -35.20
CA LEU A 191 -14.22 -5.24 -34.41
C LEU A 191 -13.30 -4.34 -35.25
N ILE A 192 -13.01 -3.16 -34.74
CA ILE A 192 -11.94 -2.29 -35.23
C ILE A 192 -10.86 -2.28 -34.16
N LEU A 193 -9.64 -2.62 -34.55
CA LEU A 193 -8.49 -2.60 -33.67
C LEU A 193 -7.80 -1.25 -33.75
N PHE A 194 -7.26 -0.78 -32.63
CA PHE A 194 -6.40 0.40 -32.62
C PHE A 194 -5.19 0.21 -31.72
N THR A 195 -4.12 0.91 -32.06
CA THR A 195 -2.84 0.88 -31.34
C THR A 195 -2.21 2.27 -31.37
N ARG A 196 -1.41 2.57 -30.34
CA ARG A 196 -0.56 3.77 -30.28
C ARG A 196 0.74 3.59 -31.10
N LYS A 197 0.98 2.40 -31.66
CA LYS A 197 2.15 2.16 -32.52
C LYS A 197 2.07 2.95 -33.82
N HIS A 198 3.23 3.37 -34.29
CA HIS A 198 3.37 4.01 -35.58
C HIS A 198 3.06 3.05 -36.73
N SER A 199 2.40 3.56 -37.76
CA SER A 199 1.95 2.83 -38.96
C SER A 199 3.08 2.14 -39.73
N ARG A 200 4.33 2.61 -39.59
CA ARG A 200 5.52 1.92 -40.13
C ARG A 200 5.69 0.48 -39.61
N TYR A 201 5.14 0.17 -38.43
CA TYR A 201 5.16 -1.17 -37.82
C TYR A 201 3.93 -2.01 -38.16
N ARG A 202 3.17 -1.64 -39.20
CA ARG A 202 1.91 -2.30 -39.55
C ARG A 202 2.09 -3.79 -39.82
N ASN A 203 3.07 -4.17 -40.65
CA ASN A 203 3.28 -5.56 -41.03
C ASN A 203 3.60 -6.41 -39.81
N ASP A 204 4.57 -6.00 -39.00
CA ASP A 204 4.94 -6.67 -37.75
C ASP A 204 3.75 -6.76 -36.78
N THR A 205 2.93 -5.71 -36.68
CA THR A 205 1.77 -5.70 -35.78
C THR A 205 0.70 -6.68 -36.25
N VAL A 206 0.43 -6.74 -37.56
CA VAL A 206 -0.52 -7.66 -38.15
C VAL A 206 -0.05 -9.11 -38.00
N GLU A 207 1.22 -9.40 -38.27
CA GLU A 207 1.79 -10.74 -38.09
C GLU A 207 1.71 -11.19 -36.64
N ASN A 208 2.00 -10.30 -35.69
CA ASN A 208 1.86 -10.58 -34.26
C ASN A 208 0.41 -10.84 -33.83
N LEU A 209 -0.55 -10.08 -34.36
CA LEU A 209 -1.97 -10.29 -34.09
C LEU A 209 -2.42 -11.67 -34.59
N ILE A 210 -2.07 -12.01 -35.84
CA ILE A 210 -2.42 -13.31 -36.45
C ILE A 210 -1.78 -14.46 -35.67
N SER A 211 -0.48 -14.34 -35.35
CA SER A 211 0.25 -15.35 -34.58
C SER A 211 -0.30 -15.53 -33.16
N ALA A 212 -0.90 -14.47 -32.59
CA ALA A 212 -1.56 -14.51 -31.30
C ALA A 212 -3.03 -14.98 -31.37
N GLY A 213 -3.53 -15.36 -32.55
CA GLY A 213 -4.88 -15.91 -32.75
C GLY A 213 -5.96 -14.88 -33.09
N TYR A 214 -5.62 -13.59 -33.15
CA TYR A 214 -6.54 -12.55 -33.57
C TYR A 214 -6.61 -12.54 -35.10
N SER A 215 -7.81 -12.54 -35.67
CA SER A 215 -8.03 -12.44 -37.12
C SER A 215 -9.42 -11.91 -37.43
N GLY A 216 -9.71 -11.48 -38.65
CA GLY A 216 -11.07 -11.06 -39.06
C GLY A 216 -11.55 -9.71 -38.49
N TRP A 217 -10.64 -8.86 -38.00
CA TRP A 217 -10.98 -7.47 -37.69
C TRP A 217 -11.27 -6.69 -38.98
N SER A 218 -12.06 -5.62 -38.89
CA SER A 218 -12.43 -4.81 -40.05
C SER A 218 -11.40 -3.75 -40.42
N SER A 219 -10.69 -3.20 -39.44
CA SER A 219 -9.61 -2.23 -39.67
C SER A 219 -8.65 -2.24 -38.49
N LEU A 220 -7.39 -1.89 -38.76
CA LEU A 220 -6.35 -1.63 -37.77
C LEU A 220 -5.89 -0.18 -37.89
N ILE A 221 -6.30 0.63 -36.91
CA ILE A 221 -5.97 2.05 -36.79
C ILE A 221 -4.62 2.19 -36.07
N MET A 222 -3.69 2.90 -36.69
CA MET A 222 -2.33 3.11 -36.21
C MET A 222 -1.95 4.58 -36.38
N ARG A 223 -0.99 5.07 -35.59
CA ARG A 223 -0.50 6.44 -35.70
C ARG A 223 0.17 6.71 -37.03
N SER A 224 -0.20 7.79 -37.71
CA SER A 224 0.57 8.35 -38.84
C SER A 224 1.70 9.25 -38.34
N ASP A 225 2.54 9.73 -39.26
CA ASP A 225 3.61 10.68 -38.94
C ASP A 225 3.03 11.98 -38.35
N ASP A 226 1.87 12.43 -38.84
CA ASP A 226 1.15 13.61 -38.33
C ASP A 226 0.63 13.42 -36.89
N ASP A 227 0.36 12.17 -36.48
CA ASP A 227 -0.15 11.86 -35.14
C ASP A 227 0.95 11.78 -34.08
N VAL A 228 2.23 11.76 -34.48
CA VAL A 228 3.35 11.52 -33.54
C VAL A 228 3.42 12.61 -32.48
N ALA A 229 3.12 13.85 -32.86
CA ALA A 229 3.13 15.00 -31.96
C ALA A 229 1.93 15.05 -31.01
N LEU A 230 0.85 14.32 -31.29
CA LEU A 230 -0.36 14.31 -30.48
C LEU A 230 -0.19 13.48 -29.22
N GLU A 231 -0.86 13.88 -28.13
CA GLU A 231 -1.01 13.01 -26.97
C GLU A 231 -1.82 11.75 -27.32
N SER A 232 -1.61 10.65 -26.59
CA SER A 232 -2.28 9.37 -26.89
C SER A 232 -3.80 9.50 -26.88
N TRP A 233 -4.37 10.23 -25.93
CA TRP A 233 -5.81 10.44 -25.86
C TRP A 233 -6.35 11.32 -27.00
N GLU A 234 -5.60 12.33 -27.45
CA GLU A 234 -6.01 13.23 -28.54
C GLU A 234 -6.11 12.45 -29.85
N TYR A 235 -5.06 11.68 -30.17
CA TYR A 235 -5.04 10.78 -31.31
C TYR A 235 -6.24 9.82 -31.27
N ILE A 236 -6.46 9.09 -30.18
CA ILE A 236 -7.54 8.10 -30.11
C ILE A 236 -8.90 8.81 -30.24
N SER A 237 -9.09 9.96 -29.58
CA SER A 237 -10.33 10.73 -29.68
C SER A 237 -10.59 11.23 -31.10
N GLY A 238 -9.56 11.71 -31.80
CA GLY A 238 -9.66 12.11 -33.21
C GLY A 238 -10.06 10.95 -34.12
N ARG A 239 -9.45 9.77 -33.94
CA ARG A 239 -9.82 8.57 -34.73
C ARG A 239 -11.24 8.11 -34.47
N ARG A 240 -11.76 8.26 -33.25
CA ARG A 240 -13.18 7.99 -32.96
C ARG A 240 -14.11 8.98 -33.66
N MET A 241 -13.74 10.26 -33.69
CA MET A 241 -14.49 11.29 -34.40
C MET A 241 -14.57 10.98 -35.90
N GLU A 242 -13.43 10.65 -36.54
CA GLU A 242 -13.39 10.25 -37.95
C GLU A 242 -14.31 9.05 -38.26
N LEU A 243 -14.40 8.08 -37.35
CA LEU A 243 -15.30 6.94 -37.51
C LEU A 243 -16.77 7.37 -37.45
N VAL A 244 -17.13 8.21 -36.49
CA VAL A 244 -18.50 8.74 -36.35
C VAL A 244 -18.89 9.57 -37.57
N GLU A 245 -17.98 10.41 -38.08
CA GLU A 245 -18.21 11.21 -39.31
C GLU A 245 -18.42 10.33 -40.55
N ARG A 246 -17.79 9.16 -40.61
CA ARG A 246 -18.03 8.14 -41.65
C ARG A 246 -19.34 7.36 -41.46
N GLY A 247 -20.12 7.68 -40.43
CA GLY A 247 -21.41 7.06 -40.13
C GLY A 247 -21.34 5.81 -39.25
N TYR A 248 -20.17 5.46 -38.70
CA TYR A 248 -20.08 4.38 -37.72
C TYR A 248 -20.71 4.78 -36.39
N ARG A 249 -21.31 3.80 -35.70
CA ARG A 249 -21.76 3.93 -34.32
C ARG A 249 -20.83 3.11 -33.44
N ILE A 250 -20.12 3.78 -32.55
CA ILE A 250 -19.24 3.10 -31.60
C ILE A 250 -20.11 2.53 -30.48
N GLU A 251 -20.30 1.21 -30.46
CA GLU A 251 -21.06 0.57 -29.39
C GLU A 251 -20.23 0.53 -28.10
N SER A 252 -18.93 0.27 -28.23
CA SER A 252 -18.04 0.10 -27.08
C SER A 252 -16.59 0.37 -27.41
N LEU A 253 -15.88 0.94 -26.44
CA LEU A 253 -14.43 0.94 -26.33
C LEU A 253 -13.98 -0.11 -25.32
N ILE A 254 -13.00 -0.93 -25.67
CA ILE A 254 -12.40 -1.93 -24.79
C ILE A 254 -10.90 -1.67 -24.75
N SER A 255 -10.37 -1.31 -23.58
CA SER A 255 -8.95 -0.98 -23.41
C SER A 255 -8.48 -1.17 -21.97
N SER A 256 -7.19 -1.45 -21.82
CA SER A 256 -6.47 -1.48 -20.56
C SER A 256 -5.87 -0.13 -20.15
N HIS A 257 -5.98 0.90 -20.98
CA HIS A 257 -5.43 2.23 -20.73
C HIS A 257 -6.54 3.28 -20.62
N MET A 258 -6.40 4.18 -19.65
CA MET A 258 -7.42 5.18 -19.34
C MET A 258 -7.51 6.33 -20.35
N ASP A 259 -6.42 6.59 -21.08
CA ASP A 259 -6.37 7.59 -22.16
C ASP A 259 -7.40 7.31 -23.27
N THR A 260 -7.71 6.03 -23.53
CA THR A 260 -8.75 5.58 -24.47
C THR A 260 -10.11 6.18 -24.14
N PHE A 261 -10.42 6.39 -22.85
CA PHE A 261 -11.74 6.84 -22.40
C PHE A 261 -11.85 8.35 -22.22
N ARG A 262 -10.87 9.12 -22.69
CA ARG A 262 -10.89 10.60 -22.68
C ARG A 262 -11.36 11.16 -24.02
N GLY A 263 -11.92 12.36 -24.00
CA GLY A 263 -12.38 13.07 -25.20
C GLY A 263 -13.81 12.70 -25.60
N THR A 264 -14.14 12.92 -26.87
CA THR A 264 -15.50 12.78 -27.41
C THR A 264 -15.70 11.44 -28.11
N CYS A 265 -16.92 11.19 -28.60
CA CYS A 265 -17.26 9.97 -29.37
C CYS A 265 -16.93 8.67 -28.62
N LEU A 266 -17.24 8.63 -27.32
CA LEU A 266 -17.15 7.40 -26.53
C LEU A 266 -18.21 6.40 -26.98
N GLY A 267 -17.96 5.11 -26.70
CA GLY A 267 -18.97 4.09 -26.93
C GLY A 267 -20.15 4.21 -25.97
N ARG A 268 -21.29 3.61 -26.34
CA ARG A 268 -22.49 3.53 -25.50
C ARG A 268 -22.19 2.93 -24.13
N ARG A 269 -21.37 1.88 -24.10
CA ARG A 269 -20.78 1.37 -22.86
C ARG A 269 -19.33 0.98 -23.12
N ASN A 270 -18.43 1.40 -22.23
CA ASN A 270 -16.99 1.20 -22.37
C ASN A 270 -16.47 0.29 -21.26
N PHE A 271 -15.44 -0.50 -21.57
CA PHE A 271 -14.89 -1.49 -20.64
C PHE A 271 -13.39 -1.26 -20.44
N LYS A 272 -13.05 -0.85 -19.22
CA LYS A 272 -11.68 -0.85 -18.72
C LYS A 272 -11.29 -2.29 -18.35
N ILE A 273 -10.31 -2.81 -19.07
CA ILE A 273 -9.73 -4.14 -18.83
C ILE A 273 -8.56 -3.98 -17.86
N ALA A 274 -8.39 -4.94 -16.94
CA ALA A 274 -7.30 -4.88 -15.96
C ALA A 274 -5.94 -4.81 -16.67
N ASN A 275 -5.10 -3.84 -16.30
CA ASN A 275 -3.78 -3.68 -16.91
C ASN A 275 -2.69 -4.36 -16.07
N PRO A 276 -1.95 -5.35 -16.61
CA PRO A 276 -0.98 -6.13 -15.84
C PRO A 276 0.13 -5.29 -15.19
N ALA A 277 0.45 -4.11 -15.76
CA ALA A 277 1.47 -3.21 -15.22
C ALA A 277 1.17 -2.74 -13.79
N TYR A 278 -0.11 -2.63 -13.42
CA TYR A 278 -0.53 -2.18 -12.08
C TYR A 278 -0.65 -3.31 -11.07
N TYR A 279 -0.42 -4.56 -11.47
CA TYR A 279 -0.53 -5.72 -10.57
C TYR A 279 0.81 -6.45 -10.41
N ASN A 280 1.64 -6.48 -11.47
CA ASN A 280 2.94 -7.16 -11.50
C ASN A 280 4.11 -6.16 -11.54
N LEU A 281 4.42 -5.51 -10.42
CA LEU A 281 5.52 -4.52 -10.35
C LEU A 281 6.92 -5.16 -10.43
N GLN A 282 7.06 -6.43 -10.04
CA GLN A 282 8.35 -7.14 -10.06
C GLN A 282 8.90 -7.37 -11.48
N ILE A 283 8.03 -7.43 -12.49
CA ILE A 283 8.42 -7.69 -13.90
C ILE A 283 9.02 -6.43 -14.57
N GLN A 284 8.95 -5.26 -13.91
CA GLN A 284 9.34 -3.99 -14.52
C GLN A 284 10.81 -3.60 -14.24
N GLU A 285 11.46 -4.17 -13.21
CA GLU A 285 12.86 -3.84 -12.85
C GLU A 285 13.89 -4.56 -13.76
N GLU A 286 13.56 -5.71 -14.36
CA GLU A 286 14.46 -6.41 -15.30
C GLU A 286 14.56 -5.73 -16.68
N ARG A 287 13.95 -4.56 -16.85
CA ARG A 287 13.85 -3.85 -18.13
C ARG A 287 14.66 -2.54 -18.21
N PHE A 288 15.55 -2.31 -17.25
CA PHE A 288 16.53 -1.22 -17.26
C PHE A 288 17.97 -1.74 -17.41
#